data_AF-A0A8B6DL73-F1
#
_entry.id   AF-A0A8B6DL73-F1
#
_cell.length_a   1.000
_cell.length_b   1.000
_cell.length_c   1.000
_cell.angle_alpha   90.00
_cell.angle_beta   90.00
_cell.angle_gamma   90.00
#
_symmetry.space_group_name_H-M   'P 1'
#
loop_
_entity.id
_entity.type
_entity.pdbx_description
1 polymer ?
#
loop_
_entity_poly.entity_id
_entity_poly.type
_entity_poly.pdbx_seq_one_letter_code
_entity_poly.pdbx_strand_id
1 'polypeptide(L)'
;MPDCFIRWEVTHHKDNSNGYTWEEADTICKKDGKVLAVVDSQEKWEKLKYVITGGNRYTAPADVYIGLQFTESINNFTWSNGVQASWTKWYDNEPYFTDTRHCVRLDIYTDYSFRTSDCSNRHHFACSYE
;
A
#
# COMPACT_ATOMS: atom_id res chain seq x y z
N MET A 1 2.85 -7.68 27.39
CA MET A 1 2.43 -8.54 26.26
C MET A 1 3.18 -8.00 25.07
N PRO A 2 4.10 -8.74 24.43
CA PRO A 2 4.92 -8.16 23.39
C PRO A 2 4.08 -7.99 22.12
N ASP A 3 4.04 -6.76 21.64
CA ASP A 3 3.40 -6.32 20.40
C ASP A 3 3.60 -7.32 19.26
N CYS A 4 2.49 -7.69 18.60
CA CYS A 4 2.54 -8.32 17.28
C CYS A 4 3.37 -7.42 16.36
N PHE A 5 4.64 -7.79 16.17
CA PHE A 5 5.57 -7.11 15.28
C PHE A 5 5.01 -7.15 13.86
N ILE A 6 4.25 -6.13 13.46
CA ILE A 6 3.91 -5.90 12.06
C ILE A 6 5.25 -5.78 11.31
N ARG A 7 5.66 -6.87 10.64
CA ARG A 7 6.82 -6.92 9.75
C ARG A 7 6.33 -6.57 8.37
N TRP A 8 6.57 -5.32 8.00
CA TRP A 8 6.38 -4.85 6.64
C TRP A 8 7.59 -5.28 5.81
N GLU A 9 7.33 -6.00 4.72
CA GLU A 9 8.34 -6.23 3.70
C GLU A 9 8.04 -5.31 2.53
N VAL A 10 8.82 -4.24 2.43
CA VAL A 10 8.84 -3.38 1.25
C VAL A 10 9.79 -4.01 0.24
N THR A 11 9.30 -4.31 -0.95
CA THR A 11 10.17 -4.85 -2.00
C THR A 11 11.13 -3.77 -2.48
N HIS A 12 12.42 -4.03 -2.31
CA HIS A 12 13.50 -3.23 -2.87
C HIS A 12 14.03 -3.95 -4.11
N HIS A 13 14.17 -3.24 -5.22
CA HIS A 13 14.54 -3.79 -6.53
C HIS A 13 15.71 -4.78 -6.42
N LYS A 14 15.47 -6.06 -6.76
CA LYS A 14 16.54 -7.01 -7.10
C LYS A 14 16.71 -7.18 -8.61
N ASP A 15 15.70 -6.82 -9.39
CA ASP A 15 15.68 -6.95 -10.85
C ASP A 15 15.39 -5.59 -11.51
N ASN A 16 15.88 -5.40 -12.74
CA ASN A 16 15.71 -4.22 -13.61
C ASN A 16 14.25 -3.77 -13.89
N SER A 17 13.26 -4.30 -13.15
CA SER A 17 11.85 -3.90 -13.24
C SER A 17 11.61 -2.60 -12.48
N ASN A 18 11.07 -1.56 -13.14
CA ASN A 18 10.69 -0.26 -12.55
C ASN A 18 9.45 -0.34 -11.62
N GLY A 19 9.29 -1.41 -10.82
CA GLY A 19 8.16 -1.64 -9.92
C GLY A 19 7.22 -2.73 -10.42
N TYR A 20 6.07 -2.88 -9.75
CA TYR A 20 5.04 -3.88 -9.99
C TYR A 20 3.67 -3.22 -10.09
N THR A 21 2.78 -3.79 -10.90
CA THR A 21 1.34 -3.47 -10.88
C THR A 21 0.74 -3.88 -9.55
N TRP A 22 -0.44 -3.34 -9.22
CA TRP A 22 -1.11 -3.70 -7.96
C TRP A 22 -1.44 -5.19 -7.89
N GLU A 23 -1.87 -5.78 -9.00
CA GLU A 23 -2.20 -7.21 -9.09
C GLU A 23 -0.96 -8.12 -8.97
N GLU A 24 0.16 -7.73 -9.61
CA GLU A 24 1.44 -8.42 -9.42
C GLU A 24 1.87 -8.38 -7.95
N ALA A 25 1.77 -7.21 -7.31
CA ALA A 25 2.14 -7.01 -5.92
C ALA A 25 1.28 -7.86 -4.96
N ASP A 26 -0.04 -7.89 -5.18
CA ASP A 26 -0.98 -8.74 -4.43
C ASP A 26 -0.65 -10.23 -4.58
N THR A 27 -0.39 -10.68 -5.81
CA THR A 27 0.00 -12.05 -6.10
C THR A 27 1.30 -12.44 -5.38
N ILE A 28 2.29 -11.54 -5.35
CA ILE A 28 3.56 -11.79 -4.66
C ILE A 28 3.35 -11.90 -3.15
N CYS A 29 2.59 -10.99 -2.52
CA CYS A 29 2.31 -11.09 -1.09
C CYS A 29 1.57 -12.40 -0.76
N LYS A 30 0.57 -12.76 -1.55
CA LYS A 30 -0.22 -13.99 -1.36
C LYS A 30 0.61 -15.27 -1.50
N LYS A 31 1.62 -15.27 -2.38
CA LYS A 31 2.53 -16.41 -2.55
C LYS A 31 3.29 -16.76 -1.26
N ASP A 32 3.57 -15.75 -0.43
CA ASP A 32 4.25 -15.91 0.85
C ASP A 32 3.27 -16.04 2.04
N GLY A 33 1.97 -16.25 1.78
CA GLY A 33 0.93 -16.33 2.81
C GLY A 33 0.63 -14.99 3.48
N LYS A 34 0.94 -13.88 2.80
CA LYS A 34 0.72 -12.50 3.27
C LYS A 34 -0.36 -11.84 2.41
N VAL A 35 -0.67 -10.59 2.74
CA VAL A 35 -1.52 -9.73 1.90
C VAL A 35 -0.82 -8.40 1.65
N LEU A 36 -1.27 -7.67 0.62
CA LEU A 36 -0.87 -6.28 0.46
C LEU A 36 -1.24 -5.46 1.70
N ALA A 37 -0.48 -4.41 1.97
CA ALA A 37 -0.53 -3.73 3.24
C ALA A 37 -1.89 -3.20 3.68
N VAL A 38 -2.36 -3.67 4.84
CA VAL A 38 -3.54 -3.13 5.52
C VAL A 38 -3.13 -2.00 6.46
N VAL A 39 -3.56 -0.79 6.13
CA VAL A 39 -3.19 0.44 6.84
C VAL A 39 -4.45 1.14 7.35
N ASP A 40 -5.16 0.45 8.24
CA ASP A 40 -6.47 0.81 8.79
C ASP A 40 -6.40 1.60 10.11
N SER A 41 -5.22 2.11 10.48
CA SER A 41 -5.04 2.95 11.65
C SER A 41 -3.87 3.92 11.48
N GLN A 42 -3.90 5.00 12.26
CA GLN A 42 -2.81 5.97 12.30
C GLN A 42 -1.48 5.32 12.70
N GLU A 43 -1.50 4.40 13.68
CA GLU A 43 -0.30 3.68 14.13
C GLU A 43 0.31 2.83 13.00
N LYS A 44 -0.52 2.09 12.25
CA LYS A 44 -0.05 1.29 11.10
C LYS A 44 0.55 2.19 10.02
N TRP A 45 -0.06 3.35 9.76
CA TRP A 45 0.44 4.32 8.80
C TRP A 45 1.80 4.90 9.21
N GLU A 46 1.95 5.35 10.46
CA GLU A 46 3.22 5.88 10.98
C GLU A 46 4.33 4.84 10.90
N LYS A 47 4.02 3.59 11.26
CA LYS A 47 4.95 2.47 11.19
C LYS A 47 5.36 2.13 9.76
N LEU A 48 4.41 2.03 8.84
CA LEU A 48 4.72 1.76 7.43
C LEU A 48 5.53 2.90 6.82
N LYS A 49 5.15 4.16 7.10
CA LYS A 49 5.92 5.34 6.69
C LYS A 49 7.36 5.28 7.18
N TYR A 50 7.58 4.94 8.46
CA TYR A 50 8.93 4.77 9.02
C TYR A 50 9.73 3.68 8.32
N VAL A 51 9.09 2.57 7.94
CA VAL A 51 9.73 1.48 7.17
C VAL A 51 10.10 1.94 5.76
N ILE A 52 9.21 2.67 5.07
CA ILE A 52 9.45 3.15 3.70
C ILE A 52 10.56 4.21 3.67
N THR A 53 10.56 5.14 4.63
CA THR A 53 11.62 6.16 4.76
C THR A 53 12.94 5.60 5.30
N GLY A 54 12.99 4.29 5.51
CA GLY A 54 14.21 3.55 5.77
C GLY A 54 14.69 3.59 7.20
N GLY A 55 14.11 4.41 8.09
CA GLY A 55 14.47 4.58 9.50
C GLY A 55 15.93 5.05 9.75
N ASN A 56 16.91 4.33 9.20
CA ASN A 56 18.36 4.57 9.13
C ASN A 56 19.08 3.85 7.94
N ARG A 57 18.36 3.18 7.02
CA ARG A 57 18.94 2.56 5.82
C ARG A 57 18.54 3.41 4.62
N TYR A 58 19.51 3.95 3.88
CA TYR A 58 19.27 4.76 2.68
C TYR A 58 18.55 3.91 1.62
N THR A 59 17.22 3.95 1.63
CA THR A 59 16.37 3.43 0.57
C THR A 59 15.79 4.62 -0.17
N ALA A 60 15.89 4.61 -1.49
CA ALA A 60 15.37 5.70 -2.30
C ALA A 60 13.86 5.84 -2.01
N PRO A 61 13.38 7.05 -1.67
CA PRO A 61 11.95 7.26 -1.46
C PRO A 61 11.21 6.90 -2.74
N ALA A 62 10.19 6.06 -2.61
CA ALA A 62 9.39 5.61 -3.73
C ALA A 62 7.92 5.47 -3.35
N ASP A 63 7.06 5.57 -4.35
CA ASP A 63 5.63 5.33 -4.17
C ASP A 63 5.40 3.84 -3.86
N VAL A 64 4.52 3.59 -2.91
CA VAL A 64 4.28 2.25 -2.38
C VAL A 64 2.80 1.91 -2.46
N TYR A 65 2.45 0.87 -3.22
CA TYR A 65 1.14 0.26 -3.19
C TYR A 65 0.83 -0.32 -1.81
N ILE A 66 -0.41 -0.08 -1.38
CA ILE A 66 -1.02 -0.68 -0.20
C ILE A 66 -2.21 -1.52 -0.64
N GLY A 67 -2.72 -2.36 0.27
CA GLY A 67 -3.81 -3.30 0.00
C GLY A 67 -5.18 -2.66 -0.11
N LEU A 68 -5.28 -1.35 -0.28
CA LEU A 68 -6.55 -0.66 -0.43
C LEU A 68 -6.93 -0.58 -1.92
N GLN A 69 -8.12 -1.06 -2.25
CA GLN A 69 -8.65 -1.01 -3.61
C GLN A 69 -10.14 -0.64 -3.58
N PHE A 70 -10.58 0.15 -4.55
CA PHE A 70 -12.00 0.43 -4.74
C PHE A 70 -12.71 -0.81 -5.28
N THR A 71 -13.76 -1.24 -4.59
CA THR A 71 -14.59 -2.38 -4.95
C THR A 71 -15.95 -1.89 -5.45
N GLU A 72 -16.19 -1.99 -6.75
CA GLU A 72 -17.40 -1.44 -7.39
C GLU A 72 -18.70 -2.07 -6.85
N SER A 73 -18.71 -3.38 -6.60
CA SER A 73 -19.91 -4.11 -6.16
C SER A 73 -20.48 -3.62 -4.82
N ILE A 74 -19.65 -3.01 -3.98
CA ILE A 74 -20.05 -2.43 -2.69
C ILE A 74 -19.89 -0.91 -2.66
N ASN A 75 -19.46 -0.30 -3.78
CA ASN A 75 -19.18 1.13 -3.92
C ASN A 75 -18.30 1.69 -2.77
N ASN A 76 -17.27 0.95 -2.36
CA ASN A 76 -16.41 1.34 -1.25
C ASN A 76 -14.99 0.77 -1.41
N PHE A 77 -14.04 1.29 -0.64
CA PHE A 77 -12.70 0.72 -0.57
C PHE A 77 -12.65 -0.49 0.36
N THR A 78 -11.99 -1.54 -0.11
CA THR A 78 -11.76 -2.78 0.61
C THR A 78 -10.27 -3.01 0.74
N TRP A 79 -9.85 -3.41 1.94
CA TRP A 79 -8.51 -3.88 2.19
C TRP A 79 -8.32 -5.28 1.59
N SER A 80 -7.08 -5.65 1.29
CA SER A 80 -6.66 -6.95 0.76
C SER A 80 -7.06 -8.14 1.65
N ASN A 81 -7.32 -7.90 2.94
CA ASN A 81 -7.86 -8.87 3.89
C ASN A 81 -9.39 -9.04 3.82
N GLY A 82 -10.07 -8.32 2.92
CA GLY A 82 -11.52 -8.35 2.71
C GLY A 82 -12.31 -7.40 3.60
N VAL A 83 -11.67 -6.66 4.50
CA VAL A 83 -12.36 -5.73 5.40
C VAL A 83 -12.60 -4.39 4.69
N GLN A 84 -13.80 -3.83 4.84
CA GLN A 84 -14.12 -2.50 4.33
C GLN A 84 -13.35 -1.42 5.08
N ALA A 85 -12.87 -0.41 4.36
CA ALA A 85 -12.10 0.66 4.98
C ALA A 85 -12.99 1.57 5.84
N SER A 86 -12.65 1.66 7.13
CA SER A 86 -13.24 2.58 8.10
C SER A 86 -12.35 3.77 8.42
N TRP A 87 -11.03 3.62 8.20
CA TRP A 87 -10.03 4.66 8.38
C TRP A 87 -9.18 4.77 7.12
N THR A 88 -8.89 6.01 6.73
CA THR A 88 -8.09 6.34 5.55
C THR A 88 -7.34 7.64 5.80
N LYS A 89 -6.17 7.79 5.16
CA LYS A 89 -5.39 9.03 5.22
C LYS A 89 -5.22 9.64 3.82
N TRP A 90 -6.35 9.97 3.18
CA TRP A 90 -6.36 10.59 1.85
C TRP A 90 -5.58 11.89 1.82
N TYR A 91 -4.87 12.12 0.71
CA TYR A 91 -4.39 13.45 0.35
C TYR A 91 -5.57 14.35 -0.08
N ASP A 92 -5.36 15.66 -0.06
CA ASP A 92 -6.39 16.62 -0.46
C ASP A 92 -6.95 16.32 -1.86
N ASN A 93 -8.28 16.32 -1.97
CA ASN A 93 -9.05 16.00 -3.18
C ASN A 93 -8.94 14.54 -3.67
N GLU A 94 -8.48 13.63 -2.82
CA GLU A 94 -8.60 12.18 -3.03
C GLU A 94 -9.74 11.60 -2.16
N PRO A 95 -10.36 10.49 -2.56
CA PRO A 95 -10.09 9.71 -3.77
C PRO A 95 -10.52 10.41 -5.07
N TYR A 96 -9.63 10.43 -6.07
CA TYR A 96 -9.96 10.88 -7.42
C TYR A 96 -10.33 9.66 -8.28
N PHE A 97 -11.62 9.54 -8.61
CA PHE A 97 -12.14 8.41 -9.37
C PHE A 97 -12.09 8.67 -10.88
N THR A 98 -11.47 7.72 -11.59
CA THR A 98 -11.59 7.52 -13.04
C THR A 98 -11.79 6.04 -13.28
N ASP A 99 -12.19 5.65 -14.49
CA ASP A 99 -12.46 4.25 -14.88
C ASP A 99 -11.29 3.27 -14.66
N THR A 100 -10.08 3.76 -14.37
CA THR A 100 -8.88 2.94 -14.15
C THR A 100 -8.24 3.12 -12.79
N ARG A 101 -8.61 4.16 -12.03
CA ARG A 101 -7.95 4.55 -10.76
C ARG A 101 -8.61 3.89 -9.54
N HIS A 102 -8.56 2.57 -9.50
CA HIS A 102 -9.15 1.79 -8.40
C HIS A 102 -8.13 1.38 -7.33
N CYS A 103 -6.82 1.49 -7.59
CA CYS A 103 -5.79 1.05 -6.67
C CYS A 103 -5.23 2.22 -5.85
N VAL A 104 -4.72 1.95 -4.65
CA VAL A 104 -4.23 3.02 -3.76
C VAL A 104 -2.74 2.87 -3.48
N ARG A 105 -2.03 3.99 -3.55
CA ARG A 105 -0.61 4.11 -3.20
C ARG A 105 -0.39 5.16 -2.12
N LEU A 106 0.70 5.00 -1.37
CA LEU A 106 1.29 6.06 -0.58
C LEU A 106 2.22 6.88 -1.48
N ASP A 107 1.96 8.17 -1.55
CA ASP A 107 2.66 9.10 -2.46
C ASP A 107 3.78 9.84 -1.73
N ILE A 108 5.01 9.74 -2.24
CA ILE A 108 6.21 10.31 -1.60
C ILE A 108 6.17 11.83 -1.47
N TYR A 109 5.43 12.51 -2.35
CA TYR A 109 5.34 13.97 -2.40
C TYR A 109 4.26 14.52 -1.47
N THR A 110 3.43 13.66 -0.89
CA THR A 110 2.31 14.03 0.00
C THR A 110 2.50 13.50 1.43
N ASP A 111 3.75 13.39 1.86
CA ASP A 111 4.11 12.82 3.16
C ASP A 111 3.58 11.38 3.36
N TYR A 112 3.50 10.61 2.28
CA TYR A 112 2.91 9.26 2.24
C TYR A 112 1.41 9.24 2.58
N SER A 113 0.68 10.27 2.16
CA SER A 113 -0.80 10.23 2.17
C SER A 113 -1.32 9.33 1.05
N PHE A 114 -2.57 8.87 1.20
CA PHE A 114 -3.20 7.93 0.27
C PHE A 114 -3.63 8.67 -0.99
N ARG A 115 -3.33 8.08 -2.15
CA ARG A 115 -3.80 8.56 -3.45
C ARG A 115 -4.28 7.39 -4.30
N THR A 116 -5.32 7.61 -5.09
CA THR A 116 -5.69 6.64 -6.11
C THR A 116 -4.63 6.61 -7.22
N SER A 117 -4.46 5.48 -7.86
CA SER A 117 -3.55 5.28 -8.99
C SER A 117 -4.18 4.27 -9.96
N ASP A 118 -3.81 4.37 -11.23
CA ASP A 118 -4.12 3.32 -12.18
C ASP A 118 -3.48 2.02 -11.69
N CYS A 119 -4.26 0.93 -11.65
CA CYS A 119 -3.75 -0.37 -11.18
C CYS A 119 -2.64 -0.92 -12.07
N SER A 120 -2.54 -0.45 -13.31
CA SER A 120 -1.53 -0.80 -14.30
C SER A 120 -0.22 -0.03 -14.10
N ASN A 121 -0.21 1.03 -13.29
CA ASN A 121 1.02 1.73 -12.94
C ASN A 121 1.95 0.80 -12.15
N ARG A 122 3.25 1.05 -12.27
CA ARG A 122 4.27 0.23 -11.61
C ARG A 122 4.85 1.00 -10.43
N HIS A 123 4.71 0.45 -9.23
CA HIS A 123 5.22 1.03 -8.00
C HIS A 123 5.89 -0.04 -7.13
N HIS A 124 6.53 0.38 -6.04
CA HIS A 124 6.89 -0.54 -4.97
C HIS A 124 5.64 -0.97 -4.23
N PHE A 125 5.74 -1.96 -3.36
CA PHE A 125 4.62 -2.38 -2.53
C PHE A 125 5.10 -2.86 -1.18
N ALA A 126 4.16 -2.91 -0.23
CA ALA A 126 4.38 -3.45 1.10
C ALA A 126 3.41 -4.60 1.36
N CYS A 127 3.92 -5.69 1.94
CA CYS A 127 3.09 -6.79 2.43
C CYS A 127 2.95 -6.76 3.96
N SER A 128 1.77 -7.11 4.49
CA SER A 128 1.54 -7.40 5.92
C SER A 128 1.22 -8.87 6.15
N TYR A 129 1.60 -9.33 7.35
CA TYR A 129 0.99 -10.50 7.98
C TYR A 129 -0.32 -10.02 8.62
N GLU A 130 -1.43 -10.67 8.30
CA GLU A 130 -2.71 -10.52 9.01
C GLU A 130 -2.84 -11.56 10.12
#